data_AF-A0A376TIY0-F1
#
_entry.id   AF-A0A376TIY0-F1
#
_cell.length_a   1.000
_cell.length_b   1.000
_cell.length_c   1.000
_cell.angle_alpha   90.00
_cell.angle_beta   90.00
_cell.angle_gamma   90.00
#
_symmetry.space_group_name_H-M   'P 1'
#
loop_
_entity.id
_entity.type
_entity.pdbx_description
1 polymer ?
#
loop_
_entity_poly.entity_id
_entity_poly.type
_entity_poly.pdbx_seq_one_letter_code
_entity_poly.pdbx_strand_id
1 'polypeptide(L)'
;MGPAAARYGNGAAGGVVNIITKKGSGEWHGSWDAYFNAPEHKEEGATKRTNFSLTGPLGDEFSFRLYGNLDKTQADAWDINQGHQSARAGTYATTLPAGREGVINKDINGVVRWDFAPLQSLELGSGLQPPG
;
A
#
# COMPACT_ATOMS: atom_id res chain seq x y z
N MET A 1 -4.69 10.47 -18.61
CA MET A 1 -5.37 9.35 -19.31
C MET A 1 -5.24 9.58 -20.81
N GLY A 2 -4.95 8.57 -21.64
CA GLY A 2 -4.84 8.72 -23.11
C GLY A 2 -3.42 8.92 -23.66
N PRO A 3 -3.18 9.74 -24.72
CA PRO A 3 -1.95 9.70 -25.53
C PRO A 3 -0.64 9.94 -24.77
N ALA A 4 -0.67 10.70 -23.67
CA ALA A 4 0.50 10.90 -22.81
C ALA A 4 0.92 9.64 -22.01
N ALA A 5 0.00 8.70 -21.79
CA ALA A 5 0.27 7.43 -21.11
C ALA A 5 0.85 6.38 -22.07
N ALA A 6 0.56 6.47 -23.38
CA ALA A 6 1.03 5.50 -24.37
C ALA A 6 2.56 5.36 -24.42
N ARG A 7 3.30 6.42 -24.07
CA ARG A 7 4.78 6.38 -23.97
C ARG A 7 5.31 5.43 -22.88
N TYR A 8 4.48 5.07 -21.89
CA TYR A 8 4.83 4.09 -20.86
C TYR A 8 4.69 2.65 -21.37
N GLY A 9 4.18 2.45 -22.60
CA GLY A 9 4.22 1.18 -23.30
C GLY A 9 3.17 0.18 -22.83
N ASN A 10 3.59 -1.08 -22.66
CA ASN A 10 2.69 -2.19 -22.38
C ASN A 10 1.85 -1.95 -21.10
N GLY A 11 0.54 -2.22 -21.17
CA GLY A 11 -0.40 -2.02 -20.06
C GLY A 11 -0.91 -0.58 -19.86
N ALA A 12 -0.39 0.42 -20.58
CA ALA A 12 -0.75 1.83 -20.40
C ALA A 12 -1.91 2.33 -21.30
N ALA A 13 -2.68 1.41 -21.89
CA ALA A 13 -3.78 1.74 -22.82
C ALA A 13 -4.89 2.59 -22.17
N GLY A 14 -5.18 2.37 -20.88
CA GLY A 14 -6.12 3.19 -20.10
C GLY A 14 -5.48 4.44 -19.50
N GLY A 15 -4.24 4.32 -19.00
CA GLY A 15 -3.54 5.40 -18.31
C GLY A 15 -2.38 4.90 -17.46
N VAL A 16 -1.70 5.83 -16.78
CA VAL A 16 -0.60 5.53 -15.83
C VAL A 16 -0.89 6.21 -14.51
N VAL A 17 -0.72 5.46 -13.42
CA VAL A 17 -0.67 5.97 -12.05
C VAL A 17 0.74 5.70 -11.53
N ASN A 18 1.49 6.76 -11.21
CA ASN A 18 2.87 6.65 -10.73
C ASN A 18 2.96 7.07 -9.27
N ILE A 19 3.25 6.11 -8.39
CA ILE A 19 3.39 6.35 -6.95
C ILE A 19 4.88 6.59 -6.66
N ILE A 20 5.22 7.81 -6.24
CA ILE A 20 6.59 8.21 -5.93
C ILE A 20 6.77 8.25 -4.41
N THR A 21 7.73 7.47 -3.91
CA THR A 21 8.07 7.40 -2.48
C THR A 21 8.90 8.61 -2.04
N LYS A 22 8.77 9.04 -0.77
CA LYS A 22 9.56 10.16 -0.21
C LYS A 22 11.06 9.84 -0.26
N LYS A 23 11.87 10.72 -0.87
CA LYS A 23 13.33 10.53 -0.96
C LYS A 23 14.02 10.91 0.36
N GLY A 24 15.21 10.34 0.59
CA GLY A 24 16.12 10.80 1.64
C GLY A 24 16.91 12.03 1.20
N SER A 25 17.32 12.88 2.15
CA SER A 25 18.11 14.09 1.91
C SER A 25 19.59 13.96 2.29
N GLY A 26 20.03 12.78 2.77
CA GLY A 26 21.37 12.59 3.35
C GLY A 26 21.47 13.04 4.82
N GLU A 27 20.41 13.60 5.38
CA GLU A 27 20.29 13.94 6.80
C GLU A 27 19.32 13.00 7.50
N TRP A 28 19.46 12.89 8.82
CA TRP A 28 18.53 12.12 9.65
C TRP A 28 17.13 12.72 9.61
N HIS A 29 16.19 11.98 9.02
CA HIS A 29 14.76 12.27 9.08
C HIS A 29 14.00 10.98 9.33
N GLY A 30 12.85 11.10 9.99
CA GLY A 30 11.95 9.97 10.15
C GLY A 30 10.52 10.40 10.42
N SER A 31 9.61 9.45 10.25
CA SER A 31 8.22 9.59 10.65
C SER A 31 7.73 8.28 11.27
N TRP A 32 6.75 8.41 12.15
CA TRP A 32 5.95 7.28 12.61
C TRP A 32 4.51 7.74 12.66
N ASP A 33 3.68 7.11 11.85
CA ASP A 33 2.29 7.48 11.67
C ASP A 33 1.37 6.30 12.06
N ALA A 34 0.22 6.64 12.63
CA ALA A 34 -0.83 5.69 12.98
C ALA A 34 -2.19 6.21 12.52
N TYR A 35 -3.04 5.30 12.05
CA TYR A 35 -4.38 5.60 11.57
C TYR A 35 -5.34 4.49 11.98
N PHE A 36 -6.56 4.87 12.35
CA PHE A 36 -7.67 3.94 12.50
C PHE A 36 -8.99 4.63 12.11
N ASN A 37 -9.98 3.84 11.71
CA ASN A 37 -11.35 4.30 11.59
C ASN A 37 -12.29 3.49 12.50
N ALA A 38 -13.48 4.05 12.73
CA ALA A 38 -14.57 3.41 13.46
C ALA A 38 -15.83 3.53 12.60
N PRO A 39 -16.21 2.49 11.84
CA PRO A 39 -17.45 2.48 11.08
C PRO A 39 -18.66 2.66 12.02
N GLU A 40 -19.67 3.39 11.54
CA GLU A 40 -20.92 3.60 12.28
C GLU A 40 -21.70 2.28 12.45
N HIS A 41 -21.62 1.42 11.43
CA HIS A 41 -22.24 0.09 11.37
C HIS A 41 -21.17 -0.98 11.58
N LYS A 42 -21.40 -1.91 12.52
CA LYS A 42 -20.42 -2.94 12.90
C LYS A 42 -20.24 -4.01 11.81
N GLU A 43 -21.20 -4.09 10.90
CA GLU A 43 -21.20 -4.94 9.73
C GLU A 43 -20.09 -4.52 8.74
N GLU A 44 -19.64 -3.26 8.81
CA GLU A 44 -18.55 -2.76 7.98
C GLU A 44 -17.18 -3.01 8.62
N GLY A 45 -16.22 -3.43 7.79
CA GLY A 45 -14.85 -3.68 8.21
C GLY A 45 -14.12 -2.41 8.65
N ALA A 46 -13.64 -2.38 9.89
CA ALA A 46 -12.74 -1.33 10.36
C ALA A 46 -11.29 -1.54 9.87
N THR A 47 -10.52 -0.46 9.84
CA THR A 47 -9.14 -0.40 9.38
C THR A 47 -8.24 0.14 10.48
N LYS A 48 -7.07 -0.47 10.65
CA LYS A 48 -5.97 0.05 11.47
C LYS A 48 -4.69 -0.04 10.68
N ARG A 49 -3.89 1.03 10.71
CA ARG A 49 -2.62 1.12 10.00
C ARG A 49 -1.59 1.80 10.88
N THR A 50 -0.36 1.30 10.83
CA THR A 50 0.81 2.03 11.31
C THR A 50 1.94 1.87 10.30
N ASN A 51 2.69 2.94 10.09
CA ASN A 51 3.87 2.91 9.24
C ASN A 51 4.95 3.83 9.80
N PHE A 52 6.18 3.55 9.41
CA PHE A 52 7.33 4.34 9.79
C PHE A 52 8.22 4.56 8.57
N SER A 53 9.00 5.63 8.64
CA SER A 53 10.10 5.87 7.71
C SER A 53 11.30 6.40 8.47
N LEU A 54 12.49 6.01 8.03
CA LEU A 54 13.77 6.48 8.53
C LEU A 54 14.72 6.65 7.35
N THR A 55 15.38 7.79 7.30
CA THR A 55 16.42 8.09 6.33
C THR A 55 17.58 8.76 7.05
N GLY A 56 18.78 8.56 6.55
CA GLY A 56 19.97 9.17 7.11
C GLY A 56 21.23 8.88 6.33
N PRO A 57 22.34 9.53 6.69
CA PRO A 57 23.66 9.20 6.18
C PRO A 57 24.12 7.83 6.66
N LEU A 58 24.90 7.13 5.84
CA LEU A 58 25.51 5.83 6.13
C LEU A 58 27.02 5.88 5.84
N GLY A 59 27.72 6.85 6.43
CA GLY A 59 29.09 7.23 6.06
C GLY A 59 29.09 8.50 5.21
N ASP A 60 30.20 8.76 4.53
CA ASP A 60 30.43 10.05 3.86
C ASP A 60 29.67 10.18 2.53
N GLU A 61 29.73 9.16 1.68
CA GLU A 61 29.13 9.16 0.33
C GLU A 61 27.84 8.35 0.24
N PHE A 62 27.42 7.71 1.33
CA PHE A 62 26.27 6.82 1.35
C PHE A 62 25.13 7.40 2.17
N SER A 63 23.91 7.14 1.73
CA SER A 63 22.70 7.37 2.51
C SER A 63 21.77 6.17 2.38
N PHE A 64 20.84 6.05 3.32
CA PHE A 64 19.85 5.00 3.28
C PHE A 64 18.46 5.54 3.54
N ARG A 65 17.46 4.78 3.06
CA ARG A 65 16.06 4.96 3.38
C ARG A 65 15.45 3.61 3.70
N LEU A 66 14.77 3.53 4.84
CA LEU A 66 14.01 2.38 5.29
C LEU A 66 12.59 2.83 5.59
N TYR A 67 11.59 2.13 5.08
CA TYR A 67 10.20 2.32 5.53
C TYR A 67 9.53 0.97 5.72
N GLY A 68 8.57 0.94 6.63
CA GLY A 68 7.71 -0.22 6.84
C GLY A 68 6.26 0.18 7.10
N ASN A 69 5.33 -0.69 6.73
CA ASN A 69 3.90 -0.51 6.91
C ASN A 69 3.26 -1.81 7.41
N LEU A 70 2.33 -1.67 8.34
CA LEU A 70 1.45 -2.73 8.79
C LEU A 70 0.03 -2.19 8.78
N ASP A 71 -0.84 -2.78 7.99
CA ASP A 71 -2.26 -2.48 8.03
C ASP A 71 -3.13 -3.73 8.00
N LYS A 72 -4.29 -3.58 8.64
CA LYS A 72 -5.35 -4.58 8.63
C LYS A 72 -6.68 -3.89 8.46
N THR A 73 -7.37 -4.29 7.40
CA THR A 73 -8.79 -3.99 7.17
C THR A 73 -9.57 -5.26 7.42
N GLN A 74 -10.57 -5.19 8.32
CA GLN A 74 -11.46 -6.32 8.55
C GLN A 74 -12.34 -6.53 7.32
N ALA A 75 -12.74 -7.79 7.07
CA ALA A 75 -13.81 -8.04 6.12
C ALA A 75 -15.11 -7.45 6.66
N ASP A 76 -16.02 -7.09 5.75
CA ASP A 76 -17.40 -6.85 6.13
C ASP A 76 -18.02 -8.14 6.70
N ALA A 77 -19.09 -8.01 7.49
CA ALA A 77 -19.83 -9.14 8.01
C ALA A 77 -20.34 -10.02 6.87
N TRP A 78 -20.36 -11.34 7.09
CA TRP A 78 -20.75 -12.32 6.06
C TRP A 78 -22.19 -12.11 5.56
N ASP A 79 -23.04 -11.51 6.40
CA ASP A 79 -24.45 -11.22 6.20
C ASP A 79 -24.75 -9.73 5.98
N ILE A 80 -23.74 -8.89 5.70
CA ILE A 80 -23.93 -7.44 5.46
C ILE A 80 -25.00 -7.13 4.38
N ASN A 81 -25.17 -8.03 3.42
CA ASN A 81 -26.16 -7.88 2.34
C ASN A 81 -27.46 -8.66 2.56
N GLN A 82 -27.69 -9.20 3.77
CA GLN A 82 -28.94 -9.87 4.09
C GLN A 82 -30.12 -8.88 4.03
N GLY A 83 -31.16 -9.24 3.29
CA GLY A 83 -32.29 -8.35 3.00
C GLY A 83 -32.07 -7.46 1.77
N HIS A 84 -30.87 -7.47 1.20
CA HIS A 84 -30.48 -6.69 0.02
C HIS A 84 -30.03 -7.57 -1.16
N GLN A 85 -30.08 -8.90 -1.02
CA GLN A 85 -29.77 -9.83 -2.10
C GLN A 85 -30.82 -9.82 -3.22
N SER A 86 -30.39 -10.11 -4.45
CA SER A 86 -31.30 -10.39 -5.57
C SER A 86 -32.22 -11.58 -5.25
N ALA A 87 -33.36 -11.69 -5.93
CA ALA A 87 -34.22 -12.87 -5.81
C ALA A 87 -33.43 -14.15 -6.14
N ARG A 88 -33.49 -15.14 -5.24
CA ARG A 88 -32.76 -16.41 -5.32
C ARG A 88 -33.68 -17.56 -4.92
N ALA A 89 -33.58 -18.69 -5.59
CA ALA A 89 -34.48 -19.84 -5.41
C ALA A 89 -33.73 -21.17 -5.53
N GLY A 90 -34.42 -22.27 -5.18
CA GLY A 90 -33.86 -23.63 -5.23
C GLY A 90 -32.63 -23.77 -4.35
N THR A 91 -31.55 -24.36 -4.88
CA THR A 91 -30.29 -24.58 -4.17
C THR A 91 -29.57 -23.30 -3.75
N TYR A 92 -29.96 -22.14 -4.29
CA TYR A 92 -29.36 -20.84 -3.97
C TYR A 92 -30.18 -20.02 -2.96
N ALA A 93 -31.31 -20.55 -2.46
CA ALA A 93 -32.23 -19.81 -1.59
C ALA A 93 -31.59 -19.25 -0.31
N THR A 94 -30.51 -19.88 0.17
CA THR A 94 -29.77 -19.47 1.38
C THR A 94 -28.46 -18.73 1.08
N THR A 95 -28.20 -18.39 -0.17
CA THR A 95 -26.93 -17.74 -0.56
C THR A 95 -27.03 -16.22 -0.52
N LEU A 96 -25.98 -15.56 -0.05
CA LEU A 96 -25.87 -14.10 0.00
C LEU A 96 -24.72 -13.59 -0.88
N PRO A 97 -24.86 -12.41 -1.50
CA PRO A 97 -23.72 -11.68 -2.05
C PRO A 97 -22.77 -11.27 -0.91
N ALA A 98 -21.46 -11.47 -1.09
CA ALA A 98 -20.47 -11.07 -0.09
C ALA A 98 -20.31 -9.54 -0.02
N GLY A 99 -19.87 -9.04 1.14
CA GLY A 99 -19.35 -7.69 1.30
C GLY A 99 -17.91 -7.55 0.79
N ARG A 100 -17.22 -6.49 1.22
CA ARG A 100 -15.80 -6.29 0.92
C ARG A 100 -14.95 -7.29 1.70
N GLU A 101 -13.94 -7.84 1.04
CA GLU A 101 -12.96 -8.72 1.67
C GLU A 101 -12.04 -7.94 2.62
N GLY A 102 -11.59 -8.64 3.66
CA GLY A 102 -10.55 -8.13 4.54
C GLY A 102 -9.18 -8.22 3.86
N VAL A 103 -8.24 -7.40 4.32
CA VAL A 103 -6.86 -7.43 3.83
C VAL A 103 -5.90 -7.19 4.98
N ILE A 104 -4.74 -7.86 4.92
CA ILE A 104 -3.60 -7.59 5.79
C ILE A 104 -2.43 -7.23 4.87
N ASN A 105 -1.84 -6.06 5.06
CA ASN A 105 -0.62 -5.70 4.36
C ASN A 105 0.53 -5.58 5.34
N LYS A 106 1.69 -6.09 4.91
CA LYS A 106 2.95 -5.99 5.62
C LYS A 106 3.99 -5.62 4.59
N ASP A 107 4.59 -4.44 4.73
CA ASP A 107 5.55 -3.94 3.76
C ASP A 107 6.83 -3.56 4.49
N ILE A 108 7.96 -3.91 3.89
CA ILE A 108 9.26 -3.37 4.27
C ILE A 108 10.03 -3.04 3.00
N ASN A 109 10.66 -1.88 2.96
CA ASN A 109 11.49 -1.46 1.84
C ASN A 109 12.74 -0.75 2.34
N GLY A 110 13.88 -1.15 1.78
CA GLY A 110 15.16 -0.52 2.01
C GLY A 110 15.77 -0.04 0.70
N VAL A 111 16.38 1.13 0.71
CA VAL A 111 17.21 1.66 -0.37
C VAL A 111 18.51 2.16 0.21
N VAL A 112 19.62 1.81 -0.43
CA VAL A 112 20.94 2.41 -0.20
C VAL A 112 21.31 3.22 -1.44
N ARG A 113 21.74 4.45 -1.21
CA ARG A 113 22.19 5.37 -2.25
C ARG A 113 23.68 5.66 -2.04
N TRP A 114 24.44 5.63 -3.12
CA TRP A 114 25.87 5.97 -3.17
C TRP A 114 26.08 7.13 -4.13
N ASP A 115 26.55 8.27 -3.60
CA ASP A 115 26.89 9.49 -4.34
C ASP A 115 28.41 9.54 -4.60
N PHE A 116 28.89 8.76 -5.58
CA PHE A 116 30.31 8.50 -5.81
C PHE A 116 31.07 9.59 -6.57
N ALA A 117 30.35 10.54 -7.19
CA ALA A 117 30.93 11.73 -7.81
C ALA A 117 29.86 12.84 -7.94
N PRO A 118 30.25 14.10 -8.15
CA PRO A 118 29.28 15.18 -8.41
C PRO A 118 28.34 14.81 -9.56
N LEU A 119 27.02 14.88 -9.30
CA LEU A 119 25.95 14.53 -10.25
C LEU A 119 25.89 13.03 -10.66
N GLN A 120 26.62 12.14 -9.97
CA GLN A 120 26.60 10.70 -10.26
C GLN A 120 26.23 9.91 -9.01
N SER A 121 25.19 9.07 -9.13
CA SER A 121 24.69 8.28 -8.02
C SER A 121 24.18 6.92 -8.44
N LEU A 122 24.37 5.92 -7.57
CA LEU A 122 23.82 4.57 -7.71
C LEU A 122 22.84 4.30 -6.57
N GLU A 123 21.66 3.77 -6.88
CA GLU A 123 20.66 3.36 -5.88
C GLU A 123 20.39 1.85 -5.99
N LEU A 124 20.51 1.16 -4.87
CA LEU A 124 20.15 -0.25 -4.72
C LEU A 124 18.94 -0.34 -3.78
N GLY A 125 17.83 -0.86 -4.28
CA GLY A 125 16.59 -1.00 -3.53
C GLY A 125 16.12 -2.44 -3.45
N SER A 126 15.55 -2.81 -2.30
CA SER A 126 14.83 -4.07 -2.12
C SER A 126 13.54 -3.83 -1.34
N GLY A 127 12.47 -4.51 -1.72
CA GLY A 127 11.18 -4.45 -1.08
C GLY A 127 10.60 -5.84 -0.89
N LEU A 128 9.94 -6.05 0.24
CA LEU A 128 9.23 -7.28 0.54
C LEU A 128 7.84 -6.94 1.05
N GLN A 129 6.84 -7.56 0.42
CA GLN A 129 5.46 -7.59 0.89
C GLN A 129 5.04 -9.07 0.99
N PRO A 130 5.11 -9.69 2.17
CA PRO A 130 4.65 -11.06 2.35
C PRO A 130 3.13 -11.15 2.11
N PRO A 131 2.63 -12.32 1.67
CA PRO A 131 1.19 -12.54 1.59
C PRO A 131 0.54 -12.33 2.97
N GLY A 132 -0.61 -11.65 2.94
CA GLY A 132 -1.43 -11.32 4.11
C GLY A 132 -2.49 -12.36 4.42
#